data_AF-A0A2G2YJG6-F1
#
_entry.id   AF-A0A2G2YJG6-F1
#
_cell.length_a   1.000
_cell.length_b   1.000
_cell.length_c   1.000
_cell.angle_alpha   90.00
_cell.angle_beta   90.00
_cell.angle_gamma   90.00
#
_symmetry.space_group_name_H-M   'P 1'
#
loop_
_entity.id
_entity.type
_entity.pdbx_description
1 polymer ?
#
loop_
_entity_poly.entity_id
_entity_poly.type
_entity_poly.pdbx_seq_one_letter_code
_entity_poly.pdbx_strand_id
1 'polypeptide(L)'
;MFFSNTRIFEDATYKSRKYIKCVELPLTQHELYKHIVIDPPRNVLFYGLLNTGKTMHVKAVANHTIATLIRVFSLEFVQKYLEMYA
;
A
#
# COMPACT_ATOMS: atom_id res chain seq x y z
N MET A 1 -17.07 8.30 -4.29
CA MET A 1 -16.87 7.80 -2.92
C MET A 1 -15.37 7.57 -2.70
N PHE A 2 -14.72 8.46 -1.94
CA PHE A 2 -13.45 8.33 -1.19
C PHE A 2 -12.14 7.76 -1.81
N PHE A 3 -11.76 8.12 -3.04
CA PHE A 3 -10.40 7.81 -3.57
C PHE A 3 -9.50 9.03 -3.80
N SER A 4 -9.81 10.21 -3.24
CA SER A 4 -9.09 11.46 -3.57
C SER A 4 -7.58 11.43 -3.31
N ASN A 5 -7.09 10.60 -2.36
CA ASN A 5 -5.66 10.48 -2.00
C ASN A 5 -5.10 9.05 -2.14
N THR A 6 -5.72 8.20 -2.97
CA THR A 6 -5.24 6.84 -3.23
C THR A 6 -4.39 6.81 -4.49
N ARG A 7 -3.13 6.37 -4.38
CA ARG A 7 -2.27 6.15 -5.56
C ARG A 7 -2.43 4.73 -6.07
N ILE A 8 -2.79 4.63 -7.35
CA ILE A 8 -3.02 3.36 -8.03
C ILE A 8 -1.81 3.07 -8.92
N PHE A 9 -1.22 1.88 -8.81
CA PHE A 9 -0.05 1.46 -9.59
C PHE A 9 -0.39 0.28 -10.49
N GLU A 10 -0.47 0.58 -11.78
CA GLU A 10 -0.65 -0.36 -12.89
C GLU A 10 0.73 -0.93 -13.23
N ASP A 11 0.84 -2.26 -13.22
CA ASP A 11 2.07 -3.01 -13.51
C ASP A 11 3.28 -2.74 -12.60
N ALA A 12 3.50 -3.70 -11.68
CA ALA A 12 4.58 -3.67 -10.69
C ALA A 12 6.00 -3.76 -11.30
N THR A 13 6.12 -3.95 -12.60
CA THR A 13 7.39 -4.08 -13.34
C THR A 13 7.93 -2.75 -13.89
N TYR A 14 7.09 -1.75 -14.16
CA TYR A 14 7.53 -0.57 -14.93
C TYR A 14 8.08 0.60 -14.08
N LYS A 15 7.93 0.55 -12.73
CA LYS A 15 8.31 1.69 -11.88
C LYS A 15 8.50 1.36 -10.40
N SER A 16 9.33 0.36 -10.10
CA SER A 16 9.56 -0.11 -8.72
C SER A 16 9.87 1.01 -7.72
N ARG A 17 10.68 1.99 -8.10
CA ARG A 17 11.01 3.12 -7.22
C ARG A 17 9.84 4.05 -6.90
N LYS A 18 8.81 4.12 -7.76
CA LYS A 18 7.77 5.14 -7.65
C LYS A 18 6.81 4.88 -6.49
N TYR A 19 6.41 3.63 -6.26
CA TYR A 19 5.59 3.28 -5.09
C TYR A 19 6.41 3.26 -3.80
N ILE A 20 7.68 2.81 -3.85
CA ILE A 20 8.58 2.84 -2.70
C ILE A 20 8.68 4.27 -2.17
N LYS A 21 8.94 5.22 -3.08
CA LYS A 21 9.01 6.64 -2.74
C LYS A 21 7.71 7.20 -2.17
N CYS A 22 6.55 6.66 -2.55
CA CYS A 22 5.27 7.06 -1.97
C CYS A 22 5.07 6.58 -0.53
N VAL A 23 5.74 5.49 -0.14
CA VAL A 23 5.68 4.93 1.22
C VAL A 23 6.82 5.48 2.07
N GLU A 24 8.03 5.60 1.51
CA GLU A 24 9.22 6.08 2.23
C GLU A 24 9.23 7.59 2.48
N LEU A 25 8.85 8.42 1.50
CA LEU A 25 8.86 9.88 1.68
C LEU A 25 8.00 10.37 2.87
N PRO A 26 6.75 9.92 3.05
CA PRO A 26 5.96 10.37 4.19
C PRO A 26 6.50 9.86 5.53
N LEU A 27 7.20 8.72 5.54
CA LEU A 27 7.82 8.16 6.75
C LEU A 27 9.12 8.90 7.13
N THR A 28 9.94 9.26 6.15
CA THR A 28 11.26 9.87 6.39
C THR A 28 11.21 11.40 6.43
N GLN A 29 10.35 12.04 5.63
CA GLN A 29 10.33 13.50 5.43
C GLN A 29 8.93 14.08 5.61
N HIS A 30 8.33 13.82 6.76
CA HIS A 30 7.03 14.33 7.16
C HIS A 30 6.91 15.87 7.15
N GLU A 31 7.98 16.59 7.53
CA GLU A 31 8.01 18.05 7.59
C GLU A 31 7.76 18.71 6.21
N LEU A 32 8.21 18.08 5.12
CA LEU A 32 7.95 18.57 3.77
C LEU A 32 6.44 18.64 3.47
N TYR A 33 5.68 17.66 3.96
CA TYR A 33 4.23 17.63 3.75
C TYR A 33 3.49 18.65 4.62
N LYS A 34 4.01 18.97 5.81
CA LYS A 34 3.48 20.05 6.66
C LYS A 34 3.57 21.43 5.99
N HIS A 35 4.70 21.72 5.33
CA HIS A 35 4.91 23.02 4.68
C HIS A 35 4.14 23.19 3.37
N ILE A 36 3.86 22.09 2.66
CA ILE A 36 3.34 22.13 1.30
C ILE A 36 1.79 22.11 1.25
N VAL A 37 1.07 21.98 2.38
CA VAL A 37 -0.41 21.85 2.42
C VAL A 37 -0.91 20.76 1.44
N ILE A 38 -0.09 19.73 1.22
CA ILE A 38 -0.46 18.55 0.44
C ILE A 38 -0.46 17.38 1.39
N ASP A 39 -1.60 16.68 1.42
CA ASP A 39 -1.74 15.44 2.17
C ASP A 39 -0.81 14.36 1.58
N PRO A 40 -0.05 13.63 2.41
CA PRO A 40 0.65 12.46 1.95
C PRO A 40 -0.35 11.41 1.43
N PRO A 41 0.04 10.62 0.41
CA PRO A 41 -0.83 9.56 -0.11
C PRO A 41 -1.10 8.53 0.98
N ARG A 42 -2.39 8.33 1.31
CA ARG A 42 -2.80 7.45 2.41
C ARG A 42 -2.82 5.98 2.01
N ASN A 43 -3.21 5.71 0.77
CA ASN A 43 -3.46 4.35 0.29
C ASN A 43 -2.70 4.10 -1.01
N VAL A 44 -2.13 2.90 -1.13
CA VAL A 44 -1.45 2.43 -2.34
C VAL A 44 -2.10 1.13 -2.80
N LEU A 45 -2.60 1.11 -4.04
CA LEU A 45 -3.20 -0.08 -4.64
C LEU A 45 -2.30 -0.64 -5.73
N PHE A 46 -1.89 -1.90 -5.59
CA PHE A 46 -1.18 -2.66 -6.62
C PHE A 46 -2.17 -3.49 -7.42
N TYR A 47 -2.28 -3.24 -8.72
CA TYR A 47 -3.16 -3.99 -9.61
C TYR A 47 -2.44 -4.31 -10.94
N GLY A 48 -3.00 -5.24 -11.70
CA GLY A 48 -2.43 -5.76 -12.95
C GLY A 48 -2.30 -7.29 -12.93
N LEU A 49 -1.61 -7.83 -13.94
CA LEU A 49 -1.55 -9.26 -14.22
C LEU A 49 -1.00 -10.10 -13.06
N LEU A 50 -1.46 -11.36 -12.99
CA LEU A 50 -0.94 -12.38 -12.09
C LEU A 50 0.56 -12.61 -12.37
N ASN A 51 1.31 -13.03 -11.35
CA ASN A 51 2.75 -13.28 -11.42
C ASN A 51 3.67 -12.05 -11.62
N THR A 52 3.15 -10.82 -11.49
CA THR A 52 3.96 -9.58 -11.56
C THR A 52 4.68 -9.23 -10.24
N GLY A 53 4.74 -10.17 -9.28
CA GLY A 53 5.48 -9.97 -8.03
C GLY A 53 4.91 -8.90 -7.09
N LYS A 54 3.62 -8.54 -7.19
CA LYS A 54 2.97 -7.51 -6.34
C LYS A 54 3.20 -7.78 -4.84
N THR A 55 2.91 -9.00 -4.41
CA THR A 55 3.10 -9.44 -3.01
C THR A 55 4.56 -9.41 -2.58
N MET A 56 5.49 -9.73 -3.48
CA MET A 56 6.92 -9.76 -3.19
C MET A 56 7.47 -8.34 -2.99
N HIS A 57 7.04 -7.39 -3.83
CA HIS A 57 7.40 -5.98 -3.68
C HIS A 57 6.89 -5.38 -2.36
N VAL A 58 5.66 -5.68 -1.95
CA VAL A 58 5.11 -5.20 -0.67
C VAL A 58 5.94 -5.75 0.51
N LYS A 59 6.31 -7.03 0.47
CA LYS A 59 7.20 -7.62 1.49
C LYS A 59 8.58 -6.97 1.51
N ALA A 60 9.17 -6.72 0.33
CA ALA A 60 10.48 -6.07 0.24
C ALA A 60 10.46 -4.65 0.81
N VAL A 61 9.39 -3.88 0.57
CA VAL A 61 9.22 -2.52 1.13
C VAL A 61 9.06 -2.55 2.64
N ALA A 62 8.27 -3.49 3.17
CA ALA A 62 8.11 -3.64 4.60
C ALA A 62 9.42 -4.03 5.30
N ASN A 63 10.28 -4.82 4.65
CA ASN A 63 11.60 -5.14 5.19
C ASN A 63 12.58 -3.97 5.14
N HIS A 64 12.44 -3.08 4.15
CA HIS A 64 13.34 -1.92 3.96
C HIS A 64 12.96 -0.72 4.86
N THR A 65 11.74 -0.70 5.39
CA THR A 65 11.21 0.41 6.19
C THR A 65 10.86 -0.06 7.60
N ILE A 66 10.75 0.88 8.56
CA ILE A 66 10.35 0.57 9.94
C ILE A 66 8.80 0.41 10.05
N ALA A 67 8.15 0.00 8.95
CA ALA A 67 6.70 -0.07 8.87
C ALA A 67 6.21 -1.49 9.19
N THR A 68 5.14 -1.59 9.99
CA THR A 68 4.48 -2.88 10.27
C THR A 68 3.65 -3.33 9.07
N LEU A 69 3.95 -4.52 8.53
CA LEU A 69 3.14 -5.14 7.47
C LEU A 69 2.04 -6.01 8.08
N ILE A 70 0.79 -5.63 7.83
CA ILE A 70 -0.38 -6.44 8.18
C ILE A 70 -0.89 -7.09 6.90
N ARG A 71 -0.86 -8.43 6.85
CA ARG A 71 -1.40 -9.20 5.73
C ARG A 71 -2.77 -9.73 6.12
N VAL A 72 -3.78 -9.31 5.39
CA VAL A 72 -5.16 -9.82 5.54
C VAL A 72 -5.59 -10.47 4.25
N PHE A 73 -6.12 -11.69 4.33
CA PHE A 73 -6.78 -12.35 3.21
C PHE A 73 -8.28 -12.14 3.31
N SER A 74 -8.89 -11.65 2.22
CA SER A 74 -10.33 -11.37 2.20
C SER A 74 -11.19 -12.62 2.46
N LEU A 75 -10.72 -13.80 2.04
CA LEU A 75 -11.43 -15.07 2.27
C LEU A 75 -11.52 -15.42 3.76
N GLU A 76 -10.43 -15.26 4.51
CA GLU A 76 -10.40 -15.50 5.96
C GLU A 76 -11.32 -14.52 6.71
N PHE A 77 -11.40 -13.28 6.22
CA PHE A 77 -12.29 -12.28 6.78
C PHE A 77 -13.77 -12.65 6.60
N VAL A 78 -14.16 -13.07 5.39
CA VAL A 78 -15.53 -13.48 5.10
C VAL A 78 -15.94 -14.71 5.91
N GLN A 79 -15.04 -15.69 6.03
CA GLN A 79 -15.33 -16.90 6.81
C GLN A 79 -15.57 -16.58 8.29
N LYS A 80 -14.68 -15.81 8.92
CA LYS A 80 -14.85 -15.39 10.33
C LYS A 80 -16.09 -14.54 10.55
N TYR A 81 -16.46 -13.72 9.57
CA TYR A 81 -17.67 -12.92 9.64
C TYR A 81 -18.91 -13.83 9.62
N LEU A 82 -18.99 -14.79 8.69
CA LEU A 82 -20.12 -15.71 8.64
C LEU A 82 -20.26 -16.56 9.91
N GLU A 83 -19.16 -17.02 10.49
CA GLU A 83 -19.14 -17.78 11.75
C GLU A 83 -19.60 -16.96 12.98
N MET A 84 -19.49 -15.62 12.94
CA MET A 84 -19.93 -14.75 14.04
C MET A 84 -21.45 -14.46 14.01
N TYR A 85 -22.09 -14.60 12.85
CA TYR A 85 -23.53 -14.36 12.66
C TYR A 85 -24.36 -15.66 12.66
N ALA A 86 -23.70 -16.82 12.67
CA ALA A 86 -24.31 -18.14 12.81
C ALA A 86 -24.40 -18.54 14.29
#